data_AF-A0A8T4RH08-F1
#
_entry.id   AF-A0A8T4RH08-F1
#
_cell.length_a   1.000
_cell.length_b   1.000
_cell.length_c   1.000
_cell.angle_alpha   90.00
_cell.angle_beta   90.00
_cell.angle_gamma   90.00
#
_symmetry.space_group_name_H-M   'P 1'
#
loop_
_entity.id
_entity.type
_entity.pdbx_description
1 polymer ?
#
loop_
_entity_poly.entity_id
_entity_poly.type
_entity_poly.pdbx_seq_one_letter_code
_entity_poly.pdbx_strand_id
1 'polypeptide(L)'
;MKNTTSEFILVKKSGVHGKGIFVAKKISKGTRIIEYIGEKVSKKEGTRREKLQEQQVKQGDGTIYVFELDEQWDIDGNVSWNTA
;
A
#
# COMPACT_ATOMS: atom_id res chain seq x y z
N MET A 1 2.29 -15.69 -2.53
CA MET A 1 1.00 -15.38 -1.88
C MET A 1 0.00 -14.97 -2.96
N LYS A 2 -1.31 -15.07 -2.70
CA LYS A 2 -2.31 -14.50 -3.62
C LYS A 2 -2.36 -12.98 -3.43
N ASN A 3 -2.54 -12.22 -4.49
CA ASN A 3 -2.70 -10.77 -4.42
C ASN A 3 -3.95 -10.41 -3.60
N THR A 4 -3.92 -9.28 -2.87
CA THR A 4 -5.17 -8.75 -2.30
C THR A 4 -6.13 -8.36 -3.40
N THR A 5 -7.38 -8.79 -3.26
CA THR A 5 -8.43 -8.52 -4.24
C THR A 5 -9.68 -8.04 -3.51
N SER A 6 -10.45 -7.17 -4.16
CA SER A 6 -11.75 -6.74 -3.67
C SER A 6 -12.70 -6.54 -4.84
N GLU A 7 -13.91 -7.06 -4.72
CA GLU A 7 -14.98 -6.83 -5.70
C GLU A 7 -15.48 -5.37 -5.72
N PHE A 8 -15.05 -4.55 -4.76
CA PHE A 8 -15.38 -3.14 -4.69
C PHE A 8 -14.40 -2.26 -5.47
N ILE A 9 -13.30 -2.80 -5.99
CA ILE A 9 -12.24 -2.00 -6.59
C ILE A 9 -11.87 -2.39 -8.03
N LEU A 10 -11.33 -1.42 -8.75
CA LEU A 10 -10.66 -1.56 -10.04
C LEU A 10 -9.35 -0.79 -10.01
N VAL A 11 -8.26 -1.41 -10.48
CA VAL A 11 -6.97 -0.72 -10.65
C VAL A 11 -6.85 -0.22 -12.08
N LYS A 12 -6.69 1.09 -12.26
CA LYS A 12 -6.58 1.74 -13.58
C LYS A 12 -5.55 2.85 -13.56
N LYS A 13 -5.16 3.37 -14.73
CA LYS A 13 -4.30 4.57 -14.83
C LYS A 13 -5.00 5.73 -14.12
N SER A 14 -4.28 6.43 -13.24
CA SER A 14 -4.80 7.57 -12.50
C SER A 14 -4.23 8.88 -13.05
N GLY A 15 -5.04 9.94 -13.02
CA GLY A 15 -4.57 11.29 -13.32
C GLY A 15 -3.73 11.91 -12.21
N VAL A 16 -3.73 11.32 -11.01
CA VAL A 16 -2.92 11.77 -9.87
C VAL A 16 -1.48 11.26 -10.00
N HIS A 17 -1.31 9.94 -10.11
CA HIS A 17 0.00 9.30 -10.28
C HIS A 17 -0.18 7.87 -10.79
N GLY A 18 0.66 7.43 -11.75
CA GLY A 18 0.75 6.03 -12.23
C GLY A 18 -0.60 5.30 -12.36
N LYS A 19 -0.86 4.40 -11.40
CA LYS A 19 -2.14 3.68 -11.24
C LYS A 19 -2.81 4.07 -9.93
N GLY A 20 -4.15 4.03 -9.91
CA GLY A 20 -4.96 4.25 -8.72
C GLY A 20 -6.09 3.24 -8.58
N ILE A 21 -6.65 3.19 -7.38
CA ILE A 21 -7.80 2.36 -7.03
C ILE A 21 -9.09 3.17 -7.24
N PHE A 22 -10.01 2.61 -8.02
CA PHE A 22 -11.32 3.18 -8.32
C PHE A 22 -12.42 2.26 -7.81
N VAL A 23 -13.57 2.83 -7.47
CA VAL A 23 -14.75 2.07 -7.04
C VAL A 23 -15.34 1.31 -8.24
N ALA A 24 -15.55 -0.01 -8.07
CA ALA A 24 -16.17 -0.88 -9.07
C ALA A 24 -17.70 -0.86 -9.01
N LYS A 25 -18.27 -0.66 -7.82
CA LYS A 25 -19.72 -0.68 -7.54
C LYS A 25 -20.03 0.13 -6.28
N LYS A 26 -21.30 0.52 -6.08
CA LYS A 26 -21.72 1.27 -4.88
C LYS A 26 -21.29 0.55 -3.58
N ILE A 27 -20.77 1.32 -2.62
CA ILE A 27 -20.24 0.82 -1.34
C ILE A 27 -21.04 1.47 -0.21
N SER A 28 -21.63 0.66 0.66
CA SER A 28 -22.34 1.14 1.85
C SER A 28 -21.36 1.61 2.93
N LYS A 29 -21.74 2.60 3.74
CA LYS A 29 -20.93 3.08 4.86
C LYS A 29 -20.57 1.92 5.80
N GLY A 30 -19.31 1.87 6.23
CA GLY A 30 -18.80 0.82 7.13
C GLY A 30 -18.33 -0.47 6.43
N THR A 31 -18.46 -0.56 5.10
CA THR A 31 -17.95 -1.71 4.35
C THR A 31 -16.42 -1.72 4.36
N ARG A 32 -15.82 -2.86 4.72
CA ARG A 32 -14.37 -3.09 4.53
C ARG A 32 -14.08 -3.30 3.04
N ILE A 33 -13.22 -2.47 2.47
CA ILE A 33 -12.96 -2.46 1.03
C ILE A 33 -11.85 -3.43 0.68
N ILE A 34 -10.65 -3.24 1.21
CA ILE A 34 -9.46 -4.05 0.97
C ILE A 34 -8.56 -3.97 2.19
N GLU A 35 -7.78 -5.02 2.45
CA GLU A 35 -6.76 -5.03 3.49
C GLU A 35 -5.42 -4.58 2.92
N TYR A 36 -4.74 -3.69 3.63
CA TYR A 36 -3.35 -3.34 3.34
C TYR A 36 -2.44 -4.41 3.93
N ILE A 37 -1.78 -5.17 3.06
CA ILE A 37 -0.94 -6.29 3.49
C ILE A 37 0.51 -6.06 3.08
N GLY A 38 1.40 -6.77 3.76
CA GLY A 38 2.83 -6.62 3.55
C GLY A 38 3.62 -7.45 4.54
N GLU A 39 4.91 -7.19 4.61
CA GLU A 39 5.76 -7.77 5.64
C GLU A 39 5.57 -7.00 6.95
N LYS A 40 5.27 -7.70 8.05
CA LYS A 40 5.26 -7.12 9.38
C LYS A 40 6.70 -6.95 9.86
N VAL A 41 7.11 -5.71 10.08
CA VAL A 41 8.48 -5.33 10.44
C VAL A 41 8.50 -4.49 11.71
N SER A 42 9.59 -4.54 12.46
CA SER A 42 9.74 -3.67 13.64
C SER A 42 9.86 -2.21 13.20
N LYS A 43 9.54 -1.25 14.09
CA LYS A 43 9.71 0.20 13.81
C LYS A 43 11.08 0.56 13.25
N LYS A 44 12.14 0.01 13.84
CA LYS A 44 13.52 0.26 13.40
C LYS A 44 13.73 -0.17 11.94
N GLU A 45 13.18 -1.32 11.57
CA GLU A 45 13.27 -1.83 10.21
C GLU A 45 12.35 -1.05 9.26
N GLY A 46 11.12 -0.72 9.68
CA GLY A 46 10.20 0.14 8.94
C GLY A 46 10.84 1.48 8.57
N THR A 47 11.41 2.20 9.53
CA THR A 47 12.15 3.45 9.28
C THR A 47 13.35 3.26 8.32
N ARG A 48 14.05 2.13 8.41
CA ARG A 48 15.17 1.84 7.49
C ARG A 48 14.66 1.69 6.06
N ARG A 49 13.55 0.96 5.85
CA ARG A 49 12.94 0.74 4.54
C ARG A 49 12.30 2.00 3.97
N GLU A 50 11.62 2.78 4.80
CA GLU A 50 11.08 4.08 4.43
C GLU A 50 12.16 5.00 3.86
N LYS A 51 13.32 5.13 4.54
CA LYS A 51 14.44 5.94 4.05
C LYS A 51 14.99 5.45 2.70
N LEU A 52 15.04 4.14 2.47
CA LEU A 52 15.45 3.58 1.19
C LEU A 52 14.44 3.90 0.08
N GLN A 53 13.15 3.79 0.37
CA GLN A 53 12.08 4.12 -0.57
C GLN A 53 12.05 5.64 -0.85
N GLU A 54 12.29 6.49 0.16
CA GLU A 54 12.41 7.94 0.00
C GLU A 54 13.57 8.33 -0.95
N GLN A 55 14.69 7.60 -0.88
CA GLN A 55 15.81 7.80 -1.82
C GLN A 55 15.43 7.44 -3.26
N GLN A 56 14.55 6.45 -3.47
CA GLN A 56 14.02 6.09 -4.78
C GLN A 56 13.04 7.15 -5.30
N VAL A 57 12.16 7.65 -4.42
CA VAL A 57 11.25 8.78 -4.72
C VAL A 57 12.05 9.99 -5.22
N LYS A 58 13.16 10.34 -4.55
CA LYS A 58 14.03 11.46 -4.95
C LYS A 58 14.70 11.27 -6.33
N GLN A 59 14.79 10.04 -6.82
CA GLN A 59 15.31 9.72 -8.15
C GLN A 59 14.20 9.70 -9.23
N GLY A 60 12.94 9.96 -8.85
CA GLY A 60 11.81 10.11 -9.76
C GLY A 60 10.96 8.86 -9.99
N ASP A 61 11.30 7.73 -9.36
CA ASP A 61 10.58 6.46 -9.53
C ASP A 61 10.45 5.69 -8.21
N GLY A 62 9.65 6.22 -7.28
CA GLY A 62 9.43 5.58 -6.00
C GLY A 62 8.13 5.99 -5.33
N THR A 63 7.70 5.19 -4.36
CA THR A 63 6.59 5.49 -3.44
C THR A 63 6.94 4.85 -2.11
N ILE A 64 6.51 5.49 -1.01
CA ILE A 64 6.69 4.96 0.33
C ILE A 64 5.47 4.09 0.66
N TYR A 65 5.72 2.83 1.00
CA TYR A 65 4.71 1.80 1.29
C TYR A 65 4.81 1.28 2.74
N VAL A 66 5.50 1.98 3.62
CA VAL A 66 5.55 1.63 5.04
C VAL A 66 4.36 2.29 5.74
N PHE A 67 3.51 1.48 6.35
CA PHE A 67 2.35 1.92 7.12
C PHE A 67 2.50 1.51 8.58
N GLU A 68 2.19 2.43 9.50
CA GLU A 68 2.21 2.15 10.94
C GLU A 68 1.07 1.20 11.33
N LEU A 69 1.41 0.11 12.01
CA LEU A 69 0.41 -0.82 12.57
C LEU A 69 0.12 -0.50 14.04
N ASP A 70 1.18 -0.40 14.84
CA ASP A 70 1.13 -0.06 16.27
C ASP A 70 2.47 0.56 16.73
N GLU A 71 2.67 0.75 18.03
CA GLU A 71 3.88 1.34 18.60
C GLU A 71 5.15 0.51 18.35
N GLN A 72 5.01 -0.80 18.10
CA GLN A 72 6.12 -1.74 17.97
C GLN A 72 6.37 -2.15 16.50
N TRP A 73 5.32 -2.13 15.68
CA TRP A 73 5.32 -2.74 14.36
C TRP A 73 4.79 -1.82 13.26
N ASP A 74 5.34 -2.03 12.07
CA ASP A 74 4.86 -1.48 10.80
C ASP A 74 4.54 -2.61 9.83
N ILE A 75 3.80 -2.29 8.77
CA ILE A 75 3.60 -3.12 7.59
C ILE A 75 4.30 -2.45 6.40
N ASP A 76 5.25 -3.14 5.78
CA ASP A 76 5.83 -2.71 4.50
C ASP A 76 5.07 -3.38 3.35
N GLY A 77 4.23 -2.60 2.68
CA GLY A 77 3.41 -3.02 1.55
C GLY A 77 4.14 -3.01 0.21
N ASN A 78 5.47 -2.76 0.17
CA ASN A 78 6.27 -2.81 -1.06
C ASN A 78 6.53 -4.25 -1.54
N VAL A 79 5.43 -4.96 -1.83
CA VAL A 79 5.42 -6.36 -2.23
C VAL A 79 4.46 -6.56 -3.40
N SER A 80 4.76 -7.51 -4.28
CA SER A 80 3.98 -7.71 -5.52
C SER A 80 2.55 -8.21 -5.32
N TRP A 81 2.22 -8.65 -4.10
CA TRP A 81 0.90 -9.18 -3.75
C TRP A 81 0.03 -8.19 -2.96
N ASN A 82 0.51 -6.99 -2.64
CA ASN A 82 -0.32 -5.93 -2.09
C ASN A 82 -0.90 -5.08 -3.22
N THR A 83 -2.22 -5.14 -3.41
CA THR A 83 -2.95 -4.29 -4.37
C THR A 83 -3.46 -3.00 -3.73
N ALA A 84 -3.49 -2.92 -2.39
CA ALA A 84 -4.01 -1.78 -1.64
C ALA A 84 -3.05 -0.58 -1.65
#